data_AF-A0A937N4W2-F1
#
_entry.id   AF-A0A937N4W2-F1
#
_cell.length_a   1.000
_cell.length_b   1.000
_cell.length_c   1.000
_cell.angle_alpha   90.00
_cell.angle_beta   90.00
_cell.angle_gamma   90.00
#
_symmetry.space_group_name_H-M   'P 1'
#
loop_
_entity.id
_entity.type
_entity.pdbx_description
1 polymer ?
#
loop_
_entity_poly.entity_id
_entity_poly.type
_entity_poly.pdbx_seq_one_letter_code
_entity_poly.pdbx_strand_id
1 'polypeptide(L)'
;MYLLDLKTRQHRRLAVNSPKSESWHSWSSNSRWIAFASKRRDGLFGRIYFSYVDESGQVHKPWVLPQKDPTFYDRCIETYNVPELASHPAPASARSLARAIRSPSPSGDAKLDSTSSMRGQDVP
;
A
#
# COMPACT_ATOMS: atom_id res chain seq x y z
N MET A 1 -2.30 5.42 -15.20
CA MET A 1 -2.10 6.44 -14.14
C MET A 1 -2.25 7.86 -14.67
N TYR A 2 -3.03 8.66 -13.96
CA TYR A 2 -3.12 10.10 -14.15
C TYR A 2 -2.71 10.79 -12.84
N LEU A 3 -2.12 11.97 -12.95
CA LEU A 3 -1.85 12.84 -11.82
C LEU A 3 -2.74 14.07 -11.92
N LEU A 4 -3.47 14.35 -10.84
CA LEU A 4 -4.33 15.51 -10.70
C LEU A 4 -3.61 16.59 -9.89
N ASP A 5 -3.50 17.78 -10.46
CA ASP A 5 -3.13 18.97 -9.70
C ASP A 5 -4.37 19.49 -8.97
N LEU A 6 -4.32 19.54 -7.64
CA LEU A 6 -5.49 19.89 -6.82
C LEU A 6 -5.82 21.39 -6.84
N LYS A 7 -4.86 22.25 -7.16
CA LYS A 7 -5.08 23.71 -7.21
C LYS A 7 -5.78 24.10 -8.51
N THR A 8 -5.28 23.61 -9.62
CA THR A 8 -5.76 23.92 -10.98
C THR A 8 -6.87 22.98 -11.44
N ARG A 9 -7.03 21.83 -10.77
CA ARG A 9 -7.91 20.71 -11.17
C ARG A 9 -7.56 20.10 -12.53
N GLN A 10 -6.40 20.44 -13.08
CA GLN A 10 -5.91 19.86 -14.31
C GLN A 10 -5.30 18.49 -14.02
N HIS A 11 -5.55 17.53 -14.91
CA HIS A 11 -4.94 16.22 -14.81
C HIS A 11 -4.08 15.94 -16.04
N ARG A 12 -3.01 15.16 -15.85
CA ARG A 12 -2.15 14.72 -16.95
C ARG A 12 -1.90 13.22 -16.87
N ARG A 13 -1.85 12.60 -18.04
CA ARG A 13 -1.43 11.20 -18.16
C ARG A 13 0.06 11.12 -17.81
N LEU A 14 0.43 10.20 -16.91
CA LEU A 14 1.84 10.01 -16.59
C LEU A 14 2.58 9.27 -17.70
N ALA A 15 3.79 9.72 -18.01
CA ALA A 15 4.67 9.07 -19.00
C ALA A 15 5.12 7.66 -18.57
N VAL A 16 5.06 7.36 -17.26
CA VAL A 16 5.46 6.06 -16.71
C VAL A 16 4.50 4.92 -17.02
N ASN A 17 3.29 5.22 -17.52
CA ASN A 17 2.32 4.20 -17.91
C ASN A 17 2.89 3.31 -19.02
N SER A 18 2.67 2.00 -18.89
CA SER A 18 2.96 1.04 -19.95
C SER A 18 1.73 0.79 -20.83
N PRO A 19 1.85 -0.02 -21.90
CA PRO A 19 0.69 -0.56 -22.62
C PRO A 19 -0.09 -1.64 -21.84
N LYS A 20 0.36 -2.02 -20.64
CA LYS A 20 -0.28 -3.01 -19.77
C LYS A 20 -0.98 -2.32 -18.60
N SER A 21 -1.64 -3.10 -17.74
CA SER A 21 -2.32 -2.55 -16.57
C SER A 21 -1.35 -2.03 -15.52
N GLU A 22 -1.60 -0.82 -15.04
CA GLU A 22 -1.15 -0.28 -13.76
C GLU A 22 -2.34 -0.18 -12.81
N SER A 23 -2.19 -0.73 -11.62
CA SER A 23 -3.23 -0.77 -10.59
C SER A 23 -2.63 -0.48 -9.23
N TRP A 24 -3.46 -0.02 -8.29
CA TRP A 24 -3.11 0.28 -6.90
C TRP A 24 -1.89 1.21 -6.75
N HIS A 25 -2.11 2.44 -6.32
CA HIS A 25 -1.06 3.44 -6.21
C HIS A 25 -0.94 3.86 -4.75
N SER A 26 0.25 3.77 -4.19
CA SER A 26 0.55 4.26 -2.85
C SER A 26 1.64 5.32 -2.93
N TRP A 27 1.45 6.38 -2.16
CA TRP A 27 2.35 7.52 -2.12
C TRP A 27 3.18 7.47 -0.83
N SER A 28 4.47 7.77 -0.93
CA SER A 28 5.25 8.07 0.27
C SER A 28 4.71 9.33 0.94
N SER A 29 4.78 9.40 2.27
CA SER A 29 4.32 10.55 3.05
C SER A 29 5.00 11.89 2.70
N ASN A 30 6.22 11.84 2.14
CA ASN A 30 6.95 13.04 1.70
C ASN A 30 6.68 13.42 0.22
N SER A 31 5.76 12.72 -0.44
CA SER A 31 5.38 12.93 -1.84
C SER A 31 6.51 12.76 -2.87
N ARG A 32 7.62 12.11 -2.50
CA ARG A 32 8.77 11.89 -3.40
C ARG A 32 8.77 10.54 -4.10
N TRP A 33 7.88 9.63 -3.71
CA TRP A 33 7.79 8.29 -4.30
C TRP A 33 6.34 7.87 -4.52
N ILE A 34 6.14 7.17 -5.62
CA ILE A 34 4.95 6.37 -5.87
C ILE A 34 5.36 4.91 -6.02
N ALA A 35 4.63 4.03 -5.35
CA ALA A 35 4.67 2.59 -5.57
C ALA A 35 3.37 2.16 -6.24
N PHE A 36 3.46 1.27 -7.24
CA PHE A 36 2.30 0.78 -7.96
C PHE A 36 2.48 -0.63 -8.49
N ALA A 37 1.38 -1.37 -8.62
CA ALA A 37 1.40 -2.67 -9.26
C ALA A 37 1.32 -2.51 -10.78
N SER A 38 2.14 -3.27 -11.51
CA SER A 38 2.14 -3.24 -12.98
C SER A 38 2.42 -4.62 -13.57
N LYS A 39 1.74 -4.93 -14.67
CA LYS A 39 1.97 -6.14 -15.49
C LYS A 39 2.92 -5.88 -16.67
N ARG A 40 3.72 -4.82 -16.62
CA ARG A 40 4.52 -4.37 -17.78
C ARG A 40 5.64 -5.32 -18.23
N ARG A 41 6.09 -6.23 -17.37
CA ARG A 41 7.18 -7.17 -17.69
C ARG A 41 6.72 -8.31 -18.61
N ASP A 42 5.75 -9.08 -18.16
CA ASP A 42 5.29 -10.32 -18.81
C ASP A 42 3.79 -10.28 -19.20
N GLY A 43 3.04 -9.27 -18.76
CA GLY A 43 1.60 -9.16 -18.99
C GLY A 43 0.73 -10.05 -18.10
N LEU A 44 1.32 -10.95 -17.29
CA LEU A 44 0.62 -11.95 -16.51
C LEU A 44 0.59 -11.58 -15.03
N PHE A 45 1.76 -11.43 -14.42
CA PHE A 45 1.92 -11.24 -12.98
C PHE A 45 2.12 -9.77 -12.63
N GLY A 46 1.37 -9.29 -11.64
CA GLY A 46 1.57 -7.95 -11.08
C GLY A 46 2.88 -7.91 -10.30
N ARG A 47 3.76 -6.96 -10.65
CA ARG A 47 4.97 -6.64 -9.88
C ARG A 47 4.86 -5.23 -9.32
N ILE A 48 5.50 -4.99 -8.19
CA ILE A 48 5.58 -3.65 -7.62
C ILE A 48 6.69 -2.87 -8.33
N TYR A 49 6.34 -1.69 -8.83
CA TYR A 49 7.26 -0.71 -9.39
C TYR A 49 7.28 0.54 -8.54
N PHE A 50 8.45 1.17 -8.45
CA PHE A 50 8.67 2.46 -7.83
C PHE A 50 8.96 3.50 -8.88
N SER A 51 8.49 4.72 -8.67
CA SER A 51 8.93 5.88 -9.40
C SER A 51 9.20 7.03 -8.44
N TYR A 52 10.31 7.73 -8.67
CA TYR A 52 10.60 8.98 -8.00
C TYR A 52 9.74 10.11 -8.58
N VAL A 53 9.33 11.03 -7.73
CA VAL A 53 8.59 12.25 -8.05
C VAL A 53 9.43 13.42 -7.56
N ASP A 54 9.93 14.25 -8.47
CA ASP A 54 10.77 15.39 -8.10
C ASP A 54 9.97 16.58 -7.56
N GLU A 55 10.68 17.63 -7.17
CA GLU A 55 10.11 18.85 -6.59
C GLU A 55 9.17 19.59 -7.55
N SER A 56 9.38 19.46 -8.87
CA SER A 56 8.49 20.01 -9.88
C SER A 56 7.22 19.16 -10.11
N GLY A 57 7.14 18.00 -9.46
CA GLY A 57 6.08 17.01 -9.65
C GLY A 57 6.29 16.11 -10.87
N GLN A 58 7.46 16.17 -11.53
CA GLN A 58 7.78 15.28 -12.64
C GLN A 58 8.05 13.87 -12.11
N VAL A 59 7.42 12.89 -12.76
CA VAL A 59 7.49 11.48 -12.39
C VAL A 59 8.52 10.79 -13.30
N HIS A 60 9.53 10.19 -12.70
CA HIS A 60 10.71 9.66 -13.39
C HIS A 60 10.53 8.20 -13.84
N LYS A 61 11.55 7.63 -14.51
CA LYS A 61 11.47 6.24 -15.01
C LYS A 61 11.20 5.26 -13.85
N PRO A 62 10.21 4.37 -13.97
CA PRO A 62 9.94 3.39 -12.92
C PRO A 62 10.90 2.20 -12.96
N TRP A 63 11.14 1.60 -11.80
CA TRP A 63 11.93 0.37 -11.63
C TRP A 63 11.21 -0.62 -10.72
N VAL A 64 11.41 -1.92 -10.99
CA VAL A 64 10.76 -2.99 -10.22
C VAL A 64 11.37 -3.09 -8.83
N LEU A 65 10.58 -3.47 -7.82
CA LEU A 65 11.06 -3.74 -6.47
C LEU A 65 12.31 -4.65 -6.51
N PRO A 66 13.49 -4.17 -6.07
CA PRO A 66 14.72 -4.92 -6.18
C PRO A 66 14.64 -6.20 -5.36
N GLN A 67 15.25 -7.24 -5.92
CA GLN A 67 15.38 -8.54 -5.30
C GLN A 67 16.86 -8.86 -5.17
N LYS A 68 17.21 -9.65 -4.15
CA LYS A 68 18.60 -10.09 -3.95
C LYS A 68 19.13 -10.87 -5.15
N ASP A 69 18.28 -11.72 -5.75
CA ASP A 69 18.55 -12.41 -7.00
C ASP A 69 17.94 -11.60 -8.17
N PRO A 70 18.75 -11.13 -9.14
CA PRO A 70 18.25 -10.36 -10.29
C PRO A 70 17.29 -11.17 -11.19
N THR A 71 17.35 -12.50 -11.15
CA THR A 71 16.48 -13.41 -11.93
C THR A 71 15.22 -13.82 -11.18
N PHE A 72 15.01 -13.34 -9.95
CA PHE A 72 13.87 -13.73 -9.09
C PHE A 72 12.53 -13.69 -9.83
N TYR A 73 12.26 -12.60 -10.54
CA TYR A 73 10.99 -12.39 -11.22
C TYR A 73 10.81 -13.22 -12.50
N ASP A 74 11.85 -13.87 -13.03
CA ASP A 74 11.73 -14.82 -14.13
C ASP A 74 11.07 -16.13 -13.68
N ARG A 75 11.11 -16.42 -12.37
CA ARG A 75 10.60 -17.66 -11.76
C ARG A 75 9.49 -17.42 -10.73
N CYS A 76 9.17 -16.16 -10.43
CA CYS A 76 8.18 -15.80 -9.44
C CYS A 76 6.75 -15.93 -10.00
N ILE A 77 5.98 -16.90 -9.52
CA ILE A 77 4.57 -17.10 -9.91
C ILE A 77 3.58 -16.32 -9.04
N GLU A 78 4.06 -15.67 -7.98
CA GLU A 78 3.21 -14.85 -7.11
C GLU A 78 2.91 -13.50 -7.77
N THR A 79 1.73 -12.94 -7.51
CA THR A 79 1.36 -11.59 -7.96
C THR A 79 1.31 -10.65 -6.76
N TYR A 80 1.96 -9.50 -6.88
CA TYR A 80 1.97 -8.45 -5.86
C TYR A 80 1.16 -7.27 -6.39
N ASN A 81 0.00 -7.00 -5.78
CA ASN A 81 -0.98 -6.05 -6.33
C ASN A 81 -1.32 -4.87 -5.41
N VAL A 82 -0.93 -4.93 -4.13
CA VAL A 82 -1.35 -3.96 -3.11
C VAL A 82 -0.11 -3.40 -2.40
N PRO A 83 0.70 -2.56 -3.08
CA PRO A 83 1.80 -1.89 -2.41
C PRO A 83 1.27 -0.83 -1.45
N GLU A 84 1.83 -0.77 -0.25
CA GLU A 84 1.62 0.35 0.68
C GLU A 84 2.95 0.88 1.21
N LEU A 85 3.16 2.18 1.04
CA LEU A 85 4.31 2.89 1.58
C LEU A 85 4.00 3.41 2.98
N ALA A 86 4.78 2.99 3.95
CA ALA A 86 4.68 3.44 5.34
C ALA A 86 5.95 4.20 5.75
N SER A 87 5.78 5.24 6.55
CA SER A 87 6.89 5.98 7.16
C SER A 87 7.53 5.25 8.35
N HIS A 88 6.85 4.23 8.87
CA HIS A 88 7.29 3.43 10.00
C HIS A 88 7.26 1.95 9.63
N PRO A 89 8.15 1.13 10.22
CA PRO A 89 8.09 -0.32 10.07
C PRO A 89 6.72 -0.87 10.50
N ALA A 90 6.33 -1.99 9.89
CA ALA A 90 5.14 -2.70 10.35
C ALA A 90 5.28 -3.04 11.84
N PRO A 91 4.27 -2.76 12.68
CA PRO A 91 4.36 -2.92 14.13
C PRO A 91 4.46 -4.38 14.57
N ALA A 92 4.19 -5.31 13.65
CA ALA A 92 4.24 -6.74 13.88
C ALA A 92 4.85 -7.46 12.68
N SER A 93 5.56 -8.54 12.96
CA SER A 93 6.04 -9.46 11.93
C SER A 93 4.90 -10.30 11.36
N ALA A 94 5.07 -10.79 10.13
CA ALA A 94 4.14 -11.77 9.55
C ALA A 94 3.96 -13.00 10.47
N ARG A 95 5.04 -13.44 11.14
CA ARG A 95 4.99 -14.58 12.07
C ARG A 95 4.15 -14.30 13.32
N SER A 96 4.29 -13.11 13.92
CA SER A 96 3.52 -12.74 15.11
C SER A 96 2.04 -12.56 14.76
N LEU A 97 1.71 -11.94 13.63
CA LEU A 97 0.33 -11.84 13.13
C LEU A 97 -0.25 -13.23 12.86
N ALA A 98 0.49 -14.09 12.15
CA ALA A 98 0.04 -15.43 11.84
C ALA A 98 -0.17 -16.30 13.09
N ARG A 99 0.64 -16.10 14.14
CA ARG A 99 0.44 -16.74 15.44
C ARG A 99 -0.85 -16.25 16.09
N ALA A 100 -1.05 -14.93 16.17
CA ALA A 100 -2.24 -14.34 16.78
C ALA A 100 -3.54 -14.81 16.10
N ILE A 101 -3.56 -14.90 14.77
CA ILE A 101 -4.71 -15.38 13.98
C ILE A 101 -5.02 -16.86 14.27
N ARG A 102 -3.99 -17.68 14.48
CA ARG A 102 -4.15 -19.13 14.74
C ARG A 102 -4.34 -19.47 16.21
N SER A 103 -4.11 -18.52 17.13
CA SER A 103 -4.38 -18.73 18.54
C SER A 103 -5.88 -19.00 18.71
N PRO A 104 -6.27 -19.95 19.58
CA PRO A 104 -7.67 -20.12 19.94
C PRO A 104 -8.25 -18.78 20.37
N SER A 105 -9.48 -18.48 19.97
CA SER A 105 -10.21 -17.36 20.56
C SER A 105 -10.18 -17.53 22.08
N PRO A 106 -9.90 -16.48 22.88
CA PRO A 106 -10.04 -16.60 24.32
C PRO A 106 -11.45 -17.11 24.59
N SER A 107 -11.53 -18.33 25.14
CA SER A 107 -12.78 -18.96 25.55
C SER A 107 -13.54 -17.96 26.41
N GLY A 108 -14.77 -17.67 26.00
CA GLY A 108 -15.55 -16.54 26.50
C GLY A 108 -15.59 -16.49 28.02
N ASP A 109 -15.11 -15.36 28.54
CA ASP A 109 -15.57 -14.69 29.76
C ASP A 109 -15.14 -13.22 29.66
N ALA A 110 -15.49 -12.57 28.55
CA ALA A 110 -15.54 -11.12 28.54
C ALA A 110 -16.76 -10.71 29.38
N LYS A 111 -16.57 -10.57 30.70
CA LYS A 111 -17.49 -9.79 31.53
C LYS A 111 -17.58 -8.41 30.88
N LEU A 112 -18.74 -8.10 30.29
CA LEU A 112 -19.10 -6.72 30.02
C LEU A 112 -19.02 -5.99 31.35
N ASP A 113 -18.08 -5.06 31.49
CA ASP A 113 -18.02 -4.18 32.64
C ASP A 113 -19.33 -3.39 32.71
N SER A 114 -20.23 -3.81 33.60
CA SER A 114 -21.50 -3.15 33.89
C SER A 114 -21.30 -1.93 34.79
N THR A 115 -20.28 -1.11 34.52
CA THR A 115 -20.01 0.14 35.24
C THR A 115 -19.93 1.32 34.29
N SER A 116 -20.96 1.48 33.46
CA SER A 116 -21.39 2.79 32.99
C SER A 116 -22.89 2.92 33.20
N SER A 117 -23.28 2.98 34.49
CA SER A 117 -24.58 3.52 34.87
C SER A 117 -24.66 4.94 34.33
N MET A 118 -25.63 5.18 33.44
CA MET A 118 -25.92 6.49 32.89
C MET A 118 -26.15 7.47 34.04
N ARG A 119 -25.17 8.34 34.27
CA ARG A 119 -25.41 9.58 35.00
C ARG A 119 -26.00 10.55 33.99
N GLY A 120 -27.34 10.60 33.97
CA GLY A 120 -28.07 11.67 33.30
C GLY A 120 -27.55 13.00 33.81
N GLN A 121 -27.04 13.82 32.90
CA GLN A 121 -26.87 15.24 33.12
C GLN A 121 -27.83 15.92 32.15
N ASP A 122 -28.99 16.30 32.69
CA ASP A 122 -29.70 17.51 32.28
C ASP A 122 -28.71 18.67 32.28
N VAL A 123 -28.71 19.53 31.26
CA VAL A 123 -28.89 21.00 31.30
C VAL A 123 -28.94 21.53 29.83
N PRO A 124 -29.28 22.81 29.59
CA PRO A 124 -30.59 23.42 29.39
C PRO A 124 -31.04 23.53 27.91
#